data_AF-A0A933CQA6-F1
#
_entry.id   AF-A0A933CQA6-F1
#
_cell.length_a   1.000
_cell.length_b   1.000
_cell.length_c   1.000
_cell.angle_alpha   90.00
_cell.angle_beta   90.00
_cell.angle_gamma   90.00
#
_symmetry.space_group_name_H-M   'P 1'
#
loop_
_entity.id
_entity.type
_entity.pdbx_description
1 polymer ?
#
loop_
_entity_poly.entity_id
_entity_poly.type
_entity_poly.pdbx_seq_one_letter_code
_entity_poly.pdbx_strand_id
1 'polypeptide(L)' 'MLKVSKRTVFRMVQKKKLPAVRIGGQWRIRETQFRQWLDHKEKSDL' A
#
# COMPACT_ATOMS: atom_id res chain seq x y z
N MET A 1 13.59 0.98 3.13
CA MET A 1 13.21 0.61 1.75
C MET A 1 12.23 -0.55 1.80
N LEU A 2 11.08 -0.46 1.15
CA LEU A 2 10.15 -1.59 0.98
C LEU A 2 10.85 -2.67 0.14
N LYS A 3 11.03 -3.87 0.69
CA LYS A 3 11.61 -5.03 -0.03
C LYS A 3 10.63 -5.65 -1.04
N VAL A 4 9.84 -4.83 -1.74
CA VAL A 4 8.84 -5.27 -2.73
C VAL A 4 9.01 -4.52 -4.04
N SER A 5 8.82 -5.23 -5.15
CA SER A 5 8.92 -4.63 -6.49
C SER A 5 7.77 -3.66 -6.76
N LYS A 6 8.00 -2.66 -7.62
CA LYS A 6 6.96 -1.71 -8.08
C LYS A 6 5.75 -2.42 -8.69
N ARG A 7 5.97 -3.51 -9.44
CA ARG A 7 4.90 -4.35 -10.02
C ARG A 7 4.01 -4.95 -8.94
N THR A 8 4.60 -5.46 -7.86
CA THR A 8 3.85 -6.02 -6.73
C THR A 8 3.01 -4.94 -6.05
N VAL A 9 3.60 -3.77 -5.78
CA VAL A 9 2.89 -2.63 -5.18
C VAL A 9 1.70 -2.21 -6.07
N PHE A 10 1.91 -2.08 -7.38
CA PHE A 10 0.84 -1.73 -8.31
C PHE A 10 -0.30 -2.76 -8.31
N ARG A 11 0.03 -4.06 -8.33
CA ARG A 11 -0.96 -5.14 -8.24
C ARG A 11 -1.74 -5.11 -6.92
N MET A 12 -1.08 -4.80 -5.80
CA MET A 12 -1.75 -4.67 -4.51
C MET A 12 -2.75 -3.53 -4.50
N VAL A 13 -2.39 -2.38 -5.07
CA VAL A 13 -3.30 -1.24 -5.23
C VAL A 13 -4.50 -1.60 -6.12
N GLN A 14 -4.27 -2.22 -7.27
CA GLN A 14 -5.35 -2.67 -8.16
C GLN A 14 -6.30 -3.66 -7.48
N LYS A 15 -5.76 -4.55 -6.64
CA LYS A 15 -6.53 -5.53 -5.86
C LYS A 15 -7.12 -4.96 -4.57
N LYS A 16 -7.02 -3.65 -4.33
CA LYS A 16 -7.45 -2.97 -3.09
C LYS A 16 -6.82 -3.56 -1.81
N LYS A 17 -5.66 -4.21 -1.92
CA LYS A 17 -4.89 -4.78 -0.80
C LYS A 17 -3.95 -3.77 -0.14
N LEU A 18 -3.73 -2.64 -0.80
CA LEU A 18 -2.92 -1.53 -0.31
C LEU A 18 -3.73 -0.24 -0.48
N PRO A 19 -3.87 0.60 0.57
CA PRO A 19 -4.63 1.83 0.45
C PRO A 19 -3.89 2.82 -0.46
N ALA A 20 -4.57 3.27 -1.52
CA ALA A 20 -4.06 4.27 -2.44
C ALA A 20 -5.20 5.03 -3.14
N VAL A 21 -4.90 6.24 -3.60
CA VAL A 21 -5.81 7.11 -4.35
C VAL A 21 -5.21 7.38 -5.73
N ARG A 22 -6.05 7.44 -6.77
CA ARG A 22 -5.61 7.78 -8.12
C ARG A 22 -5.75 9.28 -8.36
N ILE A 23 -4.66 9.95 -8.72
CA ILE A 23 -4.59 11.40 -8.95
C ILE A 23 -3.76 11.63 -10.22
N GLY A 24 -4.34 12.26 -11.25
CA GLY A 24 -3.63 12.56 -12.50
C GLY A 24 -3.00 11.34 -13.17
N GLY A 25 -3.67 10.18 -13.12
CA GLY A 25 -3.16 8.92 -13.68
C GLY A 25 -2.12 8.19 -12.81
N GLN A 26 -1.65 8.80 -11.72
CA GLN A 26 -0.72 8.18 -10.78
C GLN A 26 -1.44 7.64 -9.55
N TRP A 27 -0.90 6.58 -8.97
CA TRP A 27 -1.31 6.11 -7.65
C TRP A 27 -0.51 6.84 -6.58
N ARG A 28 -1.21 7.43 -5.60
CA ARG A 28 -0.64 8.10 -4.45
C ARG A 28 -1.06 7.35 -3.19
N ILE A 29 -0.12 7.21 -2.27
CA ILE A 29 -0.33 6.58 -0.98
C ILE A 29 -0.04 7.65 0.06
N ARG A 30 -0.99 7.89 0.97
CA ARG A 30 -0.73 8.79 2.10
C ARG A 30 0.15 8.06 3.10
N GLU A 31 1.23 8.71 3.53
CA GLU A 31 2.19 8.09 4.43
C GLU A 31 1.56 7.63 5.74
N THR A 32 0.72 8.46 6.36
CA THR A 32 0.01 8.13 7.61
C THR A 32 -0.86 6.90 7.47
N GLN A 33 -1.61 6.80 6.37
CA GLN A 33 -2.47 5.66 6.06
C GLN A 33 -1.65 4.40 5.76
N PHE A 34 -0.50 4.54 5.11
CA PHE A 34 0.40 3.43 4.84
C PHE A 34 1.00 2.85 6.13
N ARG A 35 1.43 3.72 7.04
CA ARG A 35 1.94 3.33 8.36
C ARG A 35 0.88 2.56 9.15
N GLN A 36 -0.34 3.11 9.27
CA GLN A 36 -1.45 2.42 9.94
C GLN A 36 -1.78 1.07 9.30
N TRP A 37 -1.74 0.98 7.97
CA TRP A 37 -1.97 -0.29 7.26
C TRP A 37 -0.88 -1.32 7.55
N LEU A 38 0.40 -0.92 7.62
CA LEU A 38 1.50 -1.80 8.01
C LEU A 38 1.31 -2.31 9.44
N ASP A 39 1.04 -1.41 10.39
CA ASP A 39 0.84 -1.77 11.80
C ASP A 39 -0.33 -2.76 11.97
N HIS A 40 -1.39 -2.60 11.19
CA HIS A 40 -2.52 -3.53 11.19
C HIS A 40 -2.16 -4.88 10.58
N LYS A 41 -1.31 -4.91 9.55
CA LYS A 41 -0.83 -6.14 8.92
C LYS A 41 0.09 -6.95 9.81
N GLU A 42 1.01 -6.29 10.51
CA GLU A 42 1.89 -6.96 11.48
C GLU A 42 1.09 -7.55 12.64
N LYS A 43 0.04 -6.86 13.11
CA LYS A 43 -0.86 -7.37 14.16
C LYS A 43 -1.78 -8.49 13.70
N SER A 44 -2.13 -8.57 12.42
CA SER A 44 -2.99 -9.66 11.91
C SER A 44 -2.21 -10.96 11.66
N ASP A 45 -0.89 -10.85 11.53
CA ASP A 45 0.01 -11.97 11.30
C ASP A 45 0.65 -12.49 12.62
N LEU A 46 0.24 -11.92 13.77
CA LEU A 46 0.49 -12.36 15.15
C LEU A 46 -0.77 -12.98 15.75
#